data_AF-A0A941RME1-F1
#
_entry.id   AF-A0A941RME1-F1
#
_cell.length_a   1.000
_cell.length_b   1.000
_cell.length_c   1.000
_cell.angle_alpha   90.00
_cell.angle_beta   90.00
_cell.angle_gamma   90.00
#
_symmetry.space_group_name_H-M   'P 1'
#
loop_
_entity.id
_entity.type
_entity.pdbx_description
1 polymer ?
#
loop_
_entity_poly.entity_id
_entity_poly.type
_entity_poly.pdbx_seq_one_letter_code
_entity_poly.pdbx_strand_id
1 'polypeptide(L)'
;MHTIDTTPTAPSKGLALHYKVLIGFVLGTGLGLAGHALALDAAWIHGLIEYATKPFGQIFLNLLFMLVVPLIFSALVLGVAELGDIAALGRLGWKTLIYTAVVTAAAVGIGLLCVNLLQPGLHMDPALVQKTLSSNVLKAGEIVSKGNDLRLMDLLVNIVPHNIVGAMGDDKQKLGIVFFALMIGIGLVM
;
A
#
# COMPACT_ATOMS: atom_id res chain seq x y z
N MET A 1 54.22 -20.30 -22.14
CA MET A 1 53.09 -20.66 -21.26
C MET A 1 52.68 -19.38 -20.56
N HIS A 2 51.65 -18.68 -21.07
CA HIS A 2 51.21 -17.36 -20.60
C HIS A 2 50.12 -17.58 -19.54
N THR A 3 50.39 -17.23 -18.28
CA THR A 3 49.39 -17.20 -17.22
C THR A 3 48.62 -15.88 -17.34
N ILE A 4 47.33 -15.97 -17.66
CA ILE A 4 46.44 -14.81 -17.70
C ILE A 4 45.99 -14.56 -16.26
N ASP A 5 46.55 -13.52 -15.65
CA ASP A 5 46.16 -13.06 -14.32
C ASP A 5 44.83 -12.30 -14.44
N THR A 6 43.72 -12.98 -14.20
CA THR A 6 42.39 -12.35 -14.16
C THR A 6 42.03 -12.05 -12.71
N THR A 7 42.66 -11.02 -12.15
CA THR A 7 42.18 -10.42 -10.89
C THR A 7 40.83 -9.73 -11.17
N PRO A 8 39.72 -10.12 -10.52
CA PRO A 8 38.43 -9.47 -10.72
C PRO A 8 38.49 -8.02 -10.21
N THR A 9 38.36 -7.05 -11.10
CA THR A 9 38.26 -5.63 -10.72
C THR A 9 36.98 -5.41 -9.92
N ALA A 10 37.12 -4.91 -8.68
CA ALA A 10 36.00 -4.63 -7.80
C ALA A 10 34.99 -3.67 -8.46
N PRO A 11 33.66 -3.93 -8.37
CA PRO A 11 32.67 -3.06 -8.97
C PRO A 11 32.71 -1.68 -8.30
N SER A 12 32.72 -0.61 -9.10
CA SER A 12 32.71 0.77 -8.62
C SER A 12 31.52 1.00 -7.69
N LYS A 13 31.75 1.58 -6.50
CA LYS A 13 30.69 1.96 -5.56
C LYS A 13 29.84 3.10 -6.14
N GLY A 14 28.82 2.75 -6.93
CA GLY A 14 27.72 3.66 -7.23
C GLY A 14 26.91 3.97 -5.96
N LEU A 15 26.18 5.09 -5.97
CA LEU A 15 25.28 5.47 -4.87
C LEU A 15 24.26 4.34 -4.61
N ALA A 16 24.01 4.01 -3.34
CA ALA A 16 23.07 2.94 -2.98
C ALA A 16 21.63 3.27 -3.42
N LEU A 17 20.86 2.24 -3.76
CA LEU A 17 19.53 2.39 -4.38
C LEU A 17 18.54 3.19 -3.51
N HIS A 18 18.53 2.97 -2.19
CA HIS A 18 17.65 3.72 -1.28
C HIS A 18 17.93 5.22 -1.29
N TYR A 19 19.19 5.65 -1.44
CA TYR A 19 19.52 7.06 -1.59
C TYR A 19 19.02 7.62 -2.93
N LYS A 20 19.07 6.84 -4.02
CA LYS A 20 18.52 7.26 -5.32
C LYS A 20 17.01 7.48 -5.23
N VAL A 21 16.29 6.59 -4.55
CA VAL A 21 14.84 6.72 -4.32
C VAL A 21 14.54 7.96 -3.45
N LEU A 22 15.30 8.14 -2.36
CA LEU A 22 15.13 9.30 -1.47
C LEU A 22 15.35 10.63 -2.22
N ILE A 23 16.44 10.72 -3.00
CA ILE A 23 16.74 11.90 -3.81
C ILE A 23 15.62 12.13 -4.83
N GLY A 24 15.15 11.08 -5.51
CA GLY A 24 14.04 11.17 -6.47
C GLY A 24 12.75 11.67 -5.83
N PHE A 25 12.41 11.19 -4.63
CA PHE A 25 11.24 11.64 -3.87
C PHE A 25 11.36 13.13 -3.47
N VAL A 26 12.50 13.52 -2.88
CA VAL A 26 12.72 14.91 -2.44
C VAL A 26 12.71 15.87 -3.63
N LEU A 27 13.39 15.52 -4.72
CA LEU A 27 13.39 16.33 -5.94
C LEU A 27 12.00 16.39 -6.58
N GLY A 28 11.29 15.27 -6.66
CA GLY A 28 9.94 15.22 -7.22
C GLY A 28 8.94 16.07 -6.43
N THR A 29 8.95 15.95 -5.11
CA THR A 29 8.13 16.78 -4.22
C THR A 29 8.52 18.26 -4.30
N GLY A 30 9.82 18.57 -4.31
CA GLY A 30 10.32 19.94 -4.44
C GLY A 30 9.93 20.62 -5.75
N LEU A 31 10.11 19.92 -6.89
CA LEU A 31 9.70 20.41 -8.20
C LEU A 31 8.18 20.55 -8.32
N GLY A 32 7.41 19.62 -7.73
CA GLY A 32 5.95 19.70 -7.68
C GLY A 32 5.45 20.91 -6.90
N LEU A 33 6.02 21.17 -5.72
CA LEU A 33 5.71 22.35 -4.90
C LEU A 33 6.12 23.65 -5.58
N ALA A 34 7.33 23.71 -6.17
CA ALA A 34 7.80 24.88 -6.90
C ALA A 34 6.93 25.18 -8.12
N GLY A 35 6.53 24.15 -8.87
CA GLY A 35 5.60 24.28 -10.00
C GLY A 35 4.23 24.79 -9.57
N HIS A 36 3.72 24.32 -8.43
CA HIS A 36 2.46 24.82 -7.87
C HIS A 36 2.57 26.29 -7.39
N ALA A 37 3.69 26.69 -6.80
CA ALA A 37 3.86 28.03 -6.22
C ALA A 37 4.17 29.12 -7.28
N LEU A 38 4.93 28.80 -8.34
CA LEU A 38 5.43 29.80 -9.28
C LEU A 38 4.54 29.99 -10.51
N ALA A 39 3.63 29.07 -10.81
CA ALA A 39 2.93 29.04 -12.10
C ALA A 39 1.53 28.41 -12.01
N LEU A 40 0.67 29.04 -11.21
CA LEU A 40 -0.71 28.60 -10.90
C LEU A 40 -1.64 28.40 -12.11
N ASP A 41 -1.26 28.82 -13.32
CA ASP A 41 -2.10 28.68 -14.54
C ASP A 41 -1.29 28.47 -15.84
N ALA A 42 -0.03 28.05 -15.73
CA ALA A 42 0.77 27.86 -16.93
C ALA A 42 0.37 26.57 -17.66
N ALA A 43 -0.28 26.71 -18.82
CA ALA A 43 -0.77 25.60 -19.63
C ALA A 43 0.30 24.53 -19.95
N TRP A 44 1.58 24.93 -20.05
CA TRP A 44 2.69 24.00 -20.28
C TRP A 44 2.98 23.07 -19.09
N ILE A 45 2.74 23.52 -17.85
CA ILE A 45 2.91 22.69 -16.63
C ILE A 45 1.79 21.67 -16.54
N HIS A 46 0.55 22.09 -16.82
CA HIS A 46 -0.58 21.16 -16.88
C HIS A 46 -0.35 20.07 -17.94
N GLY A 47 0.11 20.45 -19.14
CA GLY A 47 0.50 19.49 -20.17
C GLY A 47 1.62 18.55 -19.73
N LEU A 48 2.67 19.05 -19.07
CA LEU A 48 3.75 18.22 -18.55
C LEU A 48 3.27 17.23 -17.47
N ILE A 49 2.37 17.66 -16.59
CA ILE A 49 1.79 16.79 -15.56
C ILE A 49 0.91 15.72 -16.20
N GLU A 50 0.06 16.09 -17.15
CA GLU A 50 -0.90 15.20 -17.78
C GLU A 50 -0.25 14.18 -18.72
N TYR A 51 0.73 14.61 -19.53
CA TYR A 51 1.33 13.75 -20.56
C TYR A 51 2.62 13.07 -20.13
N ALA A 52 3.32 13.56 -19.11
CA ALA A 52 4.54 12.92 -18.60
C ALA A 52 4.38 12.47 -17.15
N THR A 53 4.21 13.38 -16.21
CA THR A 53 4.34 13.04 -14.78
C THR A 53 3.32 11.99 -14.32
N LYS A 54 2.04 12.17 -14.67
CA LYS A 54 0.96 11.24 -14.34
C LYS A 54 1.12 9.86 -14.99
N PRO A 55 1.27 9.72 -16.32
CA PRO A 55 1.36 8.40 -16.94
C PRO A 55 2.62 7.65 -16.50
N PHE A 56 3.76 8.31 -16.33
CA PHE A 56 4.97 7.66 -15.81
C PHE A 56 4.78 7.18 -14.36
N GLY A 57 4.17 8.01 -13.50
CA GLY A 57 3.81 7.62 -12.14
C GLY A 57 2.82 6.45 -12.11
N GLN A 58 1.83 6.47 -13.00
CA GLN A 58 0.84 5.40 -13.11
C GLN A 58 1.46 4.09 -13.59
N ILE A 59 2.35 4.14 -14.58
CA ILE A 59 3.09 2.95 -15.04
C ILE A 59 3.93 2.39 -13.89
N PHE A 60 4.63 3.23 -13.15
CA PHE A 60 5.40 2.79 -11.98
C PHE A 60 4.52 2.09 -10.93
N LEU A 61 3.36 2.68 -10.58
CA LEU A 61 2.42 2.07 -9.64
C LEU A 61 1.84 0.75 -10.18
N ASN A 62 1.49 0.69 -11.47
CA ASN A 62 1.01 -0.53 -12.12
C ASN A 62 2.06 -1.65 -12.07
N LEU A 63 3.32 -1.33 -12.31
CA LEU A 63 4.42 -2.28 -12.20
C LEU A 63 4.59 -2.79 -10.76
N LEU A 64 4.47 -1.91 -9.76
CA LEU A 64 4.51 -2.31 -8.35
C LEU A 64 3.34 -3.25 -8.03
N PHE A 65 2.10 -2.86 -8.33
CA PHE A 65 0.91 -3.65 -8.02
C PHE A 65 0.84 -4.98 -8.78
N MET A 66 1.34 -5.04 -10.00
CA MET A 66 1.46 -6.28 -10.78
C MET A 66 2.31 -7.33 -10.05
N LEU A 67 3.35 -6.91 -9.32
CA LEU A 67 4.22 -7.81 -8.56
C LEU A 67 3.62 -8.24 -7.22
N VAL A 68 2.69 -7.47 -6.65
CA VAL A 68 2.16 -7.73 -5.30
C VAL A 68 1.43 -9.07 -5.22
N VAL A 69 0.51 -9.35 -6.15
CA VAL A 69 -0.32 -10.56 -6.09
C VAL A 69 0.51 -11.85 -6.24
N PRO A 70 1.38 -12.00 -7.26
CA PRO A 70 2.20 -13.21 -7.40
C PRO A 70 3.20 -13.39 -6.26
N LEU A 71 3.78 -12.29 -5.76
CA LEU A 71 4.76 -12.34 -4.68
C LEU A 71 4.11 -12.76 -3.37
N ILE A 72 2.97 -12.18 -3.01
CA ILE A 72 2.23 -12.56 -1.79
C ILE A 72 1.82 -14.03 -1.86
N PHE A 73 1.25 -14.48 -2.98
CA PHE A 73 0.84 -15.87 -3.14
C PHE A 73 2.02 -16.83 -2.95
N SER A 74 3.13 -16.60 -3.67
CA SER A 74 4.30 -17.47 -3.62
C SER A 74 4.98 -17.45 -2.25
N ALA A 75 5.13 -16.27 -1.64
CA ALA A 75 5.74 -16.11 -0.32
C ALA A 75 4.92 -16.78 0.78
N LEU A 76 3.59 -16.70 0.71
CA LEU A 76 2.72 -17.38 1.67
C LEU A 76 2.75 -18.90 1.48
N VAL A 77 2.59 -19.41 0.26
CA VAL A 77 2.64 -20.86 0.01
C VAL A 77 3.96 -21.44 0.48
N LEU A 78 5.09 -20.84 0.10
CA LEU A 78 6.42 -21.28 0.51
C LEU A 78 6.62 -21.12 2.02
N GLY A 79 6.22 -19.99 2.60
CA GLY A 79 6.37 -19.73 4.03
C GLY A 79 5.57 -20.70 4.90
N VAL A 80 4.38 -21.12 4.45
CA VAL A 80 3.62 -22.18 5.13
C VAL A 80 4.28 -23.54 4.94
N ALA A 81 4.74 -23.85 3.73
CA ALA A 81 5.44 -25.09 3.42
C ALA A 81 6.69 -25.31 4.29
N GLU A 82 7.47 -24.24 4.51
CA GLU A 82 8.68 -24.28 5.34
C GLU A 82 8.41 -24.51 6.83
N LEU A 83 7.25 -24.10 7.34
CA LEU A 83 6.89 -24.31 8.74
C LEU A 83 6.60 -25.79 9.05
N GLY A 84 6.09 -26.56 8.08
CA GLY A 84 5.86 -28.00 8.19
C GLY A 84 4.81 -28.45 9.24
N ASP A 85 4.32 -27.55 10.09
CA ASP A 85 3.36 -27.83 11.16
C ASP A 85 2.21 -26.80 11.20
N ILE A 86 0.99 -27.30 11.00
CA ILE A 86 -0.25 -26.52 11.00
C ILE A 86 -0.53 -25.94 12.40
N ALA A 87 -0.18 -26.65 13.47
CA ALA A 87 -0.37 -26.16 14.84
C ALA A 87 0.55 -24.96 15.12
N ALA A 88 1.78 -25.00 14.59
CA ALA A 88 2.70 -23.87 14.64
C ALA A 88 2.17 -22.65 13.87
N LEU A 89 1.60 -22.86 12.67
CA LEU A 89 0.96 -21.80 11.88
C LEU A 89 -0.18 -21.12 12.65
N GLY A 90 -1.11 -21.89 13.21
CA GLY A 90 -2.26 -21.35 13.95
C GLY A 90 -1.82 -20.52 15.16
N ARG A 91 -0.81 -21.00 15.91
CA ARG A 91 -0.23 -20.27 17.05
C ARG A 91 0.46 -18.99 16.63
N LEU A 92 1.20 -19.00 15.51
CA LEU A 92 1.87 -17.82 14.98
C LEU A 92 0.84 -16.79 14.47
N GLY A 93 -0.19 -17.26 13.76
CA GLY A 93 -1.28 -16.44 13.23
C GLY A 93 -2.03 -15.70 14.34
N TRP A 94 -2.48 -16.42 15.37
CA TRP A 94 -3.20 -15.78 16.49
C TRP A 94 -2.33 -14.81 17.29
N LYS A 95 -1.06 -15.15 17.54
CA LYS A 95 -0.10 -14.23 18.18
C LYS A 95 0.09 -12.95 17.34
N THR A 96 0.22 -13.09 16.03
CA THR A 96 0.38 -11.96 15.11
C THR A 96 -0.88 -11.11 15.04
N LEU A 97 -2.06 -11.74 15.05
CA LEU A 97 -3.35 -11.06 15.06
C LEU A 97 -3.50 -10.19 16.31
N ILE A 98 -3.27 -10.76 17.50
CA ILE A 98 -3.33 -10.02 18.76
C ILE A 98 -2.30 -8.89 18.77
N TYR A 99 -1.06 -9.19 18.39
CA TYR A 99 0.01 -8.19 18.32
C TYR A 99 -0.37 -7.02 17.42
N THR A 100 -0.87 -7.30 16.21
CA THR A 100 -1.29 -6.27 15.25
C THR A 100 -2.48 -5.47 15.77
N ALA A 101 -3.46 -6.12 16.41
CA ALA A 101 -4.61 -5.46 17.01
C ALA A 101 -4.19 -4.48 18.13
N VAL A 102 -3.28 -4.91 19.01
CA VAL A 102 -2.77 -4.07 20.11
C VAL A 102 -1.96 -2.88 19.57
N VAL A 103 -1.04 -3.12 18.63
CA VAL A 103 -0.23 -2.06 18.03
C VAL A 103 -1.10 -1.06 17.27
N THR A 104 -2.10 -1.54 16.53
CA THR A 104 -3.03 -0.66 15.79
C THR A 104 -3.91 0.14 16.74
N ALA A 105 -4.43 -0.47 17.81
CA ALA A 105 -5.20 0.24 18.83
C ALA A 105 -4.37 1.32 19.53
N ALA A 106 -3.10 1.03 19.85
CA ALA A 106 -2.18 2.02 20.40
C ALA A 106 -1.90 3.16 19.41
N ALA A 107 -1.68 2.85 18.14
CA ALA A 107 -1.48 3.86 17.09
C ALA A 107 -2.71 4.75 16.91
N VAL A 108 -3.92 4.18 16.91
CA VAL A 108 -5.19 4.94 16.86
C VAL A 108 -5.34 5.81 18.10
N GLY A 109 -5.03 5.29 19.29
CA GLY A 109 -5.06 6.06 20.54
C GLY A 109 -4.14 7.28 20.51
N ILE A 110 -2.90 7.11 20.03
CA ILE A 110 -1.95 8.22 19.84
C ILE A 110 -2.48 9.21 18.79
N GLY A 111 -3.01 8.72 17.67
CA GLY A 111 -3.59 9.56 16.62
C GLY A 111 -4.75 10.43 17.14
N LEU A 112 -5.67 9.84 17.91
CA LEU A 112 -6.78 10.55 18.53
C LEU A 112 -6.31 11.59 19.55
N LEU A 113 -5.32 11.24 20.37
CA LEU A 113 -4.72 12.18 21.32
C LEU A 113 -4.10 13.38 20.61
N CYS A 114 -3.29 13.14 19.58
CA CYS A 114 -2.66 14.20 18.78
C CYS A 114 -3.71 15.10 18.09
N VAL A 115 -4.77 14.51 17.52
CA VAL A 115 -5.84 15.28 16.86
C VAL A 115 -6.62 16.12 17.88
N ASN A 116 -6.89 15.58 19.07
CA ASN A 116 -7.61 16.29 20.11
C ASN A 116 -6.80 17.46 20.70
N LEU A 117 -5.48 17.34 20.76
CA LEU A 117 -4.57 18.39 21.24
C LEU A 117 -4.29 19.47 20.19
N LEU A 118 -3.98 19.07 18.95
CA LEU A 118 -3.61 20.01 17.88
C LEU A 118 -4.81 20.69 17.23
N GLN A 119 -6.00 20.09 17.33
CA GLN A 119 -7.27 20.61 16.82
C GLN A 119 -7.14 21.25 15.42
N PRO A 120 -6.68 20.49 14.41
CA PRO A 120 -6.26 21.04 13.12
C PRO A 120 -7.37 21.72 12.29
N GLY A 121 -8.62 21.72 12.75
CA GLY A 121 -9.77 22.33 12.08
C GLY A 121 -10.16 23.74 12.56
N LEU A 122 -9.67 24.21 13.72
CA LEU A 122 -10.15 25.48 14.29
C LEU A 122 -9.64 26.73 13.57
N HIS A 123 -8.55 26.62 12.82
CA HIS A 123 -7.90 27.74 12.13
C HIS A 123 -8.22 27.78 10.62
N MET A 124 -9.21 27.00 10.17
CA MET A 124 -9.61 26.96 8.76
C MET A 124 -10.68 28.02 8.46
N ASP A 125 -10.55 28.70 7.32
CA ASP A 125 -11.55 29.69 6.86
C ASP A 125 -12.94 29.03 6.71
N PRO A 126 -13.99 29.54 7.40
CA PRO A 126 -15.34 29.02 7.30
C PRO A 126 -15.87 28.90 5.86
N ALA A 127 -15.46 29.79 4.95
CA ALA A 127 -15.87 29.75 3.55
C ALA A 127 -15.25 28.55 2.79
N LEU A 128 -14.01 28.19 3.10
CA LEU A 128 -13.34 27.00 2.55
C LEU A 128 -13.94 25.70 3.11
N VAL A 129 -14.31 25.70 4.39
CA VAL A 129 -14.99 24.56 5.02
C VAL A 129 -16.34 24.31 4.37
N GLN A 130 -17.16 25.36 4.17
CA GLN A 130 -18.49 25.22 3.56
C GLN A 130 -18.44 24.79 2.09
N LYS A 131 -17.47 25.30 1.32
CA LYS A 131 -17.24 24.87 -0.07
C LYS A 131 -16.84 23.40 -0.14
N THR A 132 -15.90 22.98 0.71
CA THR A 132 -15.43 21.59 0.79
C THR A 132 -16.53 20.65 1.27
N LEU A 133 -17.35 21.07 2.23
CA LEU A 133 -18.45 20.26 2.73
C LEU A 133 -19.47 20.03 1.61
N SER A 134 -19.90 21.11 0.94
CA SER A 134 -20.86 21.07 -0.16
C SER A 134 -20.42 20.18 -1.32
N SER A 135 -19.12 20.20 -1.68
CA SER A 135 -18.58 19.34 -2.75
C SER A 135 -18.38 17.87 -2.34
N ASN A 136 -18.33 17.58 -1.03
CA ASN A 136 -18.04 16.24 -0.52
C ASN A 136 -19.21 15.59 0.24
N VAL A 137 -20.37 16.26 0.43
CA VAL A 137 -21.54 15.69 1.13
C VAL A 137 -21.95 14.35 0.53
N LEU A 138 -22.01 14.23 -0.80
CA LEU A 138 -22.39 12.99 -1.48
C LEU A 138 -21.39 11.85 -1.21
N LYS A 139 -20.09 12.15 -1.23
CA LYS A 139 -19.03 11.18 -0.92
C LYS A 139 -19.05 10.77 0.56
N ALA A 140 -19.26 11.72 1.46
CA ALA A 140 -19.38 11.45 2.89
C ALA A 140 -20.61 10.58 3.19
N GLY A 141 -21.75 10.86 2.55
CA GLY A 141 -22.97 10.05 2.66
C GLY A 141 -22.77 8.62 2.15
N GLU A 142 -22.09 8.43 1.01
CA GLU A 142 -21.75 7.10 0.51
C GLU A 142 -20.82 6.33 1.45
N ILE A 143 -19.81 6.99 2.04
CA ILE A 143 -18.87 6.34 2.97
C ILE A 143 -19.59 5.89 4.24
N VAL A 144 -20.48 6.71 4.79
CA VAL A 144 -21.28 6.36 5.97
C VAL A 144 -22.24 5.22 5.68
N SER A 145 -22.91 5.24 4.52
CA SER A 145 -23.80 4.15 4.10
C SER A 145 -23.03 2.84 3.94
N LYS A 146 -21.88 2.87 3.26
CA LYS A 146 -20.99 1.70 3.10
C LYS A 146 -20.46 1.21 4.45
N GLY A 147 -20.17 2.12 5.39
CA GLY A 147 -19.74 1.79 6.75
C GLY A 147 -20.79 1.02 7.55
N ASN A 148 -22.06 1.41 7.42
CA ASN A 148 -23.17 0.71 8.08
C ASN A 148 -23.43 -0.69 7.51
N ASP A 149 -23.14 -0.91 6.24
CA ASP A 149 -23.28 -2.21 5.57
C ASP A 149 -22.10 -3.15 5.80
N LEU A 150 -20.99 -2.69 6.41
CA LEU A 150 -19.86 -3.55 6.77
C LEU A 150 -20.17 -4.37 8.02
N ARG A 151 -20.97 -5.42 7.85
CA ARG A 151 -21.19 -6.40 8.92
C ARG A 151 -19.94 -7.26 9.05
N LEU A 152 -19.50 -7.51 10.29
CA LEU A 152 -18.39 -8.44 10.56
C LEU A 152 -18.62 -9.82 9.92
N MET A 153 -19.88 -10.25 9.83
CA MET A 153 -20.23 -11.51 9.18
C MET A 153 -19.95 -11.48 7.68
N ASP A 154 -20.23 -10.37 7.00
CA ASP A 154 -19.95 -10.22 5.58
C ASP A 154 -18.45 -10.18 5.32
N LEU A 155 -17.67 -9.56 6.22
CA LEU A 155 -16.20 -9.64 6.15
C LEU A 155 -15.69 -11.08 6.29
N LEU A 156 -16.24 -11.87 7.21
CA LEU A 156 -15.88 -13.28 7.38
C LEU A 156 -16.23 -14.12 6.14
N VAL A 157 -17.42 -13.92 5.57
CA VAL A 157 -17.85 -14.62 4.35
C VAL A 157 -16.95 -14.25 3.16
N ASN A 158 -16.55 -12.98 3.05
CA ASN A 158 -15.67 -12.50 1.98
C ASN A 158 -14.21 -12.95 2.11
N ILE A 159 -13.81 -13.58 3.23
CA ILE A 159 -12.48 -14.22 3.35
C ILE A 159 -12.37 -15.40 2.37
N VAL A 160 -13.47 -16.11 2.11
CA VAL A 160 -13.50 -17.24 1.18
C VAL A 160 -14.03 -16.77 -0.17
N PRO A 161 -13.15 -16.54 -1.17
CA PRO A 161 -13.58 -16.08 -2.49
C PRO A 161 -14.38 -17.18 -3.21
N HIS A 162 -15.45 -16.78 -3.91
CA HIS A 162 -16.22 -17.68 -4.77
C HIS A 162 -15.45 -18.08 -6.05
N ASN A 163 -14.50 -17.24 -6.50
CA ASN A 163 -13.67 -17.47 -7.67
C ASN A 163 -12.28 -16.84 -7.48
N ILE A 164 -11.23 -17.67 -7.52
CA ILE A 164 -9.84 -17.25 -7.34
C ILE A 164 -9.32 -16.42 -8.52
N VAL A 165 -9.65 -16.82 -9.74
CA VAL A 165 -9.18 -16.13 -10.95
C VAL A 165 -9.78 -14.73 -11.03
N GLY A 166 -11.05 -14.58 -10.65
CA GLY A 166 -11.69 -13.28 -10.49
C GLY A 166 -11.08 -12.45 -9.36
N ALA A 167 -10.84 -13.07 -8.20
CA ALA A 167 -10.27 -12.41 -7.02
C ALA A 167 -8.84 -11.87 -7.25
N MET A 168 -8.03 -12.52 -8.08
CA MET A 168 -6.68 -12.06 -8.43
C MET A 168 -6.66 -10.74 -9.21
N GLY A 169 -7.73 -10.44 -9.95
CA GLY A 169 -7.88 -9.19 -10.72
C GLY A 169 -8.59 -8.07 -9.97
N ASP A 170 -9.23 -8.36 -8.82
CA ASP A 170 -9.96 -7.37 -8.02
C ASP A 170 -9.18 -6.99 -6.76
N ASP A 171 -8.79 -5.72 -6.67
CA ASP A 171 -8.09 -5.17 -5.51
C ASP A 171 -8.85 -5.35 -4.19
N LYS A 172 -10.18 -5.45 -4.23
CA LYS A 172 -11.03 -5.60 -3.03
C LYS A 172 -10.95 -7.00 -2.42
N GLN A 173 -10.50 -8.00 -3.19
CA GLN A 173 -10.49 -9.40 -2.77
C GLN A 173 -9.08 -9.93 -2.41
N LYS A 174 -8.12 -9.03 -2.17
CA LYS A 174 -6.75 -9.40 -1.74
C LYS A 174 -6.72 -10.33 -0.52
N LEU A 175 -7.64 -10.14 0.42
CA LEU A 175 -7.77 -11.03 1.59
C LEU A 175 -8.12 -12.47 1.20
N GLY A 176 -8.94 -12.65 0.17
CA GLY A 176 -9.28 -13.97 -0.37
C GLY A 176 -8.10 -14.66 -1.05
N ILE A 177 -7.23 -13.88 -1.71
CA ILE A 177 -5.98 -14.42 -2.29
C ILE A 177 -5.07 -14.95 -1.18
N VAL A 178 -4.94 -14.22 -0.06
CA VAL A 178 -4.18 -14.65 1.11
C VAL A 178 -4.76 -15.93 1.70
N PHE A 179 -6.08 -16.00 1.88
CA PHE A 179 -6.74 -17.21 2.40
C PHE A 179 -6.49 -18.43 1.51
N PHE A 180 -6.65 -18.28 0.19
CA PHE A 180 -6.40 -19.35 -0.77
C PHE A 180 -4.93 -19.80 -0.78
N ALA A 181 -3.98 -18.86 -0.74
CA ALA A 181 -2.56 -19.16 -0.66
C ALA A 181 -2.22 -19.97 0.60
N LEU A 182 -2.81 -19.61 1.75
CA LEU A 182 -2.65 -20.35 3.00
C LEU A 182 -3.23 -21.78 2.89
N MET A 183 -4.40 -21.94 2.28
CA MET A 183 -5.01 -23.26 2.07
C MET A 183 -4.15 -24.16 1.18
N ILE A 184 -3.59 -23.62 0.09
CA ILE A 184 -2.64 -24.36 -0.76
C ILE A 184 -1.37 -24.71 0.03
N GLY A 185 -0.81 -23.77 0.77
CA GLY A 185 0.37 -24.02 1.59
C GLY A 185 0.15 -25.13 2.62
N ILE A 186 -1.00 -25.12 3.29
CA ILE A 186 -1.38 -26.18 4.25
C ILE A 186 -1.55 -27.53 3.55
N GLY A 187 -2.20 -27.55 2.38
CA GLY A 187 -2.39 -28.77 1.59
C GLY A 187 -1.10 -29.35 1.01
N LEU A 188 -0.02 -28.55 0.89
CA LEU A 188 1.30 -29.03 0.49
C LEU A 188 2.08 -29.66 1.66
N VAL A 189 1.78 -29.24 2.89
CA VAL A 189 2.44 -29.72 4.12
C VAL A 189 1.87 -31.05 4.61
N MET A 190 0.57 -31.26 4.38
CA MET A 190 -0.13 -32.52 4.69
C MET A 190 0.21 -33.63 3.68
#